data_AF-A0A6N8XGB8-F1
#
_entry.id   AF-A0A6N8XGB8-F1
#
_cell.length_a   1.000
_cell.length_b   1.000
_cell.length_c   1.000
_cell.angle_alpha   90.00
_cell.angle_beta   90.00
_cell.angle_gamma   90.00
#
_symmetry.space_group_name_H-M   'P 1'
#
loop_
_entity.id
_entity.type
_entity.pdbx_description
1 polymer ?
#
loop_
_entity_poly.entity_id
_entity_poly.type
_entity_poly.pdbx_seq_one_letter_code
_entity_poly.pdbx_strand_id
1 'polypeptide(L)'
;ELDGFLSDRLQEALWREALHLVNEDVATTEELDAAITLGPGLRWAFMGTFLAFHMAGGDAGMRHFMAQFGPTLKQPWTRLEAPELTDDLAEKLASGTEQQARGRSVKELERLRDDCLVSIMEALRRHGVGEARADPGEQHLEAAT
;
A
#
# COMPACT_ATOMS: atom_id res chain seq x y z
N GLU A 1 -8.91 1.39 -21.64
CA GLU A 1 -8.21 1.76 -20.40
C GLU A 1 -9.14 1.45 -19.23
N LEU A 2 -8.61 0.95 -18.11
CA LEU A 2 -9.41 0.72 -16.89
C LEU A 2 -9.49 2.03 -16.11
N ASP A 3 -10.68 2.43 -15.68
CA ASP A 3 -10.84 3.61 -14.83
C ASP A 3 -10.02 3.44 -13.53
N GLY A 4 -9.12 4.40 -13.29
CA GLY A 4 -8.25 4.48 -12.10
C GLY A 4 -6.92 3.71 -12.19
N PHE A 5 -6.46 3.34 -13.40
CA PHE A 5 -5.21 2.59 -13.58
C PHE A 5 -5.12 1.34 -12.67
N LEU A 6 -3.98 0.62 -12.61
CA LEU A 6 -3.85 -0.50 -11.66
C LEU A 6 -3.46 -0.02 -10.26
N SER A 7 -2.60 1.00 -10.18
CA SER A 7 -2.07 1.51 -8.92
C SER A 7 -3.15 2.18 -8.07
N ASP A 8 -3.93 3.10 -8.64
CA ASP A 8 -4.92 3.83 -7.82
C ASP A 8 -6.02 2.91 -7.32
N ARG A 9 -6.41 1.89 -8.10
CA ARG A 9 -7.37 0.87 -7.63
C ARG A 9 -6.89 0.10 -6.41
N LEU A 10 -5.60 -0.24 -6.36
CA LEU A 10 -5.01 -0.93 -5.20
C LEU A 10 -4.86 0.02 -4.01
N GLN A 11 -4.45 1.26 -4.27
CA GLN A 11 -4.37 2.30 -3.24
C GLN A 11 -5.75 2.60 -2.65
N GLU A 12 -6.77 2.71 -3.49
CA GLU A 12 -8.14 2.98 -3.08
C GLU A 12 -8.72 1.83 -2.25
N ALA A 13 -8.43 0.57 -2.60
CA ALA A 13 -8.84 -0.57 -1.79
C ALA A 13 -8.27 -0.52 -0.36
N LEU A 14 -7.00 -0.14 -0.21
CA LEU A 14 -6.37 0.08 1.10
C LEU A 14 -6.99 1.29 1.82
N TRP A 15 -7.23 2.38 1.09
CA TRP A 15 -7.79 3.61 1.64
C TRP A 15 -9.20 3.38 2.20
N ARG A 16 -10.07 2.67 1.48
CA ARG A 16 -11.44 2.39 1.93
C ARG A 16 -11.46 1.57 3.22
N GLU A 17 -10.58 0.60 3.38
CA GLU A 17 -10.45 -0.14 4.64
C GLU A 17 -9.95 0.76 5.78
N ALA A 18 -8.93 1.60 5.52
CA ALA A 18 -8.41 2.53 6.51
C ALA A 18 -9.50 3.50 7.01
N LEU A 19 -10.35 4.00 6.10
CA LEU A 19 -11.49 4.85 6.45
C LEU A 19 -12.44 4.16 7.44
N HIS A 20 -12.76 2.87 7.22
CA HIS A 20 -13.61 2.12 8.16
C HIS A 20 -12.96 1.97 9.53
N LEU A 21 -11.66 1.64 9.57
CA LEU A 21 -10.94 1.44 10.82
C LEU A 21 -10.83 2.72 11.66
N VAL A 22 -10.69 3.88 11.02
CA VAL A 22 -10.76 5.19 11.70
C VAL A 22 -12.19 5.51 12.14
N ASN A 23 -13.18 5.29 11.26
CA ASN A 23 -14.58 5.58 11.56
C ASN A 23 -15.10 4.79 12.76
N GLU A 24 -14.68 3.52 12.87
CA GLU A 24 -15.06 2.60 13.95
C GLU A 24 -14.15 2.71 15.19
N ASP A 25 -13.24 3.70 15.23
CA ASP A 25 -12.28 3.92 16.32
C ASP A 25 -11.40 2.69 16.64
N VAL A 26 -11.13 1.86 15.62
CA VAL A 26 -10.28 0.66 15.74
C VAL A 26 -8.80 1.02 15.74
N ALA A 27 -8.41 2.03 14.96
CA ALA A 27 -7.05 2.51 14.87
C ALA A 27 -7.00 4.00 14.45
N THR A 28 -5.94 4.68 14.85
CA THR A 28 -5.63 6.05 14.42
C THR A 28 -4.97 6.08 13.04
N THR A 29 -4.94 7.25 12.39
CA THR A 29 -4.23 7.43 11.11
C THR A 29 -2.74 7.06 11.22
N GLU A 30 -2.09 7.42 12.34
CA GLU A 30 -0.68 7.11 12.58
C GLU A 30 -0.43 5.60 12.75
N GLU A 31 -1.30 4.87 13.44
CA GLU A 31 -1.17 3.42 13.60
C GLU A 31 -1.35 2.67 12.28
N LEU A 32 -2.29 3.12 11.45
CA LEU A 32 -2.54 2.54 10.12
C LEU A 32 -1.36 2.81 9.17
N ASP A 33 -0.86 4.04 9.13
CA ASP A 33 0.33 4.38 8.34
C ASP A 33 1.58 3.63 8.84
N ALA A 34 1.73 3.46 10.15
CA ALA A 34 2.81 2.67 10.74
C ALA A 34 2.68 1.18 10.35
N ALA A 35 1.48 0.61 10.37
CA ALA A 35 1.24 -0.77 9.98
C ALA A 35 1.67 -1.04 8.53
N ILE A 36 1.49 -0.06 7.63
CA ILE A 36 1.97 -0.14 6.24
C ILE A 36 3.48 0.10 6.17
N THR A 37 3.96 1.24 6.64
CA THR A 37 5.36 1.69 6.44
C THR A 37 6.38 0.85 7.19
N LEU A 38 6.01 0.25 8.34
CA LEU A 38 6.85 -0.67 9.12
C LEU A 38 6.57 -2.15 8.79
N GLY A 39 5.51 -2.43 8.03
CA GLY A 39 5.11 -3.78 7.64
C GLY A 39 5.32 -4.04 6.14
N PRO A 40 4.25 -4.21 5.36
CA PRO A 40 4.35 -4.61 3.96
C PRO A 40 4.93 -3.53 3.04
N GLY A 41 4.90 -2.25 3.41
CA GLY A 41 5.42 -1.15 2.58
C GLY A 41 6.90 -1.32 2.24
N LEU A 42 7.73 -1.77 3.18
CA LEU A 42 9.16 -2.00 2.95
C LEU A 42 9.43 -3.06 1.89
N ARG A 43 8.65 -4.16 1.89
CA ARG A 43 8.76 -5.20 0.86
C ARG A 43 8.15 -4.76 -0.46
N TRP A 44 7.06 -3.98 -0.45
CA TRP A 44 6.39 -3.50 -1.66
C TRP A 44 7.27 -2.58 -2.51
N ALA A 45 8.27 -1.92 -1.91
CA ALA A 45 9.25 -1.14 -2.66
C ALA A 45 10.03 -1.96 -3.70
N PHE A 46 10.15 -3.29 -3.53
CA PHE A 46 10.88 -4.16 -4.46
C PHE A 46 10.14 -5.46 -4.84
N MET A 47 9.03 -5.76 -4.17
CA MET A 47 8.30 -7.02 -4.31
C MET A 47 6.80 -6.80 -4.10
N GLY A 48 6.06 -6.82 -5.20
CA GLY A 48 4.60 -6.72 -5.18
C GLY A 48 3.90 -7.89 -4.49
N THR A 49 2.60 -7.73 -4.23
CA THR A 49 1.77 -8.66 -3.45
C THR A 49 1.84 -10.11 -3.91
N PHE A 50 1.75 -10.37 -5.22
CA PHE A 50 1.72 -11.74 -5.75
C PHE A 50 3.03 -12.49 -5.53
N LEU A 51 4.18 -11.86 -5.77
CA LEU A 51 5.48 -12.52 -5.56
C LEU A 51 5.75 -12.75 -4.07
N ALA A 52 5.36 -11.80 -3.22
CA ALA A 52 5.49 -11.95 -1.78
C ALA A 52 4.62 -13.11 -1.25
N PHE A 53 3.39 -13.28 -1.73
CA PHE A 53 2.54 -14.42 -1.36
C PHE A 53 2.97 -15.72 -2.01
N HIS A 54 3.58 -15.68 -3.19
CA HIS A 54 4.25 -16.85 -3.74
C HIS A 54 5.35 -17.32 -2.78
N MET A 55 6.21 -16.43 -2.30
CA MET A 55 7.23 -16.76 -1.31
C MET A 55 6.66 -17.26 0.01
N ALA A 56 5.54 -16.69 0.47
CA ALA A 56 4.86 -17.16 1.68
C ALA A 56 4.36 -18.61 1.55
N GLY A 57 4.16 -19.12 0.33
CA GLY A 57 3.84 -20.51 0.08
C GLY A 57 5.02 -21.49 0.16
N GLY A 58 6.26 -21.01 0.38
CA GLY A 58 7.47 -21.82 0.40
C GLY A 58 7.83 -22.39 -0.98
N ASP A 59 8.53 -23.53 -1.02
CA ASP A 59 9.01 -24.15 -2.28
C ASP A 59 7.87 -24.51 -3.25
N ALA A 60 6.67 -24.76 -2.73
CA ALA A 60 5.48 -25.05 -3.53
C ALA A 60 4.73 -23.78 -4.00
N GLY A 61 5.20 -22.60 -3.57
CA GLY A 61 4.79 -21.30 -4.06
C GLY A 61 3.31 -20.97 -3.85
N MET A 62 2.78 -20.13 -4.73
CA MET A 62 1.40 -19.64 -4.68
C MET A 62 0.34 -20.75 -4.62
N ARG A 63 0.59 -21.93 -5.23
CA ARG A 63 -0.37 -23.05 -5.18
C ARG A 63 -0.58 -23.54 -3.75
N HIS A 64 0.50 -23.66 -3.00
CA HIS A 64 0.44 -24.06 -1.61
C HIS A 64 -0.17 -22.95 -0.73
N PHE A 65 0.23 -21.70 -0.96
CA PHE A 65 -0.37 -20.55 -0.27
C PHE A 65 -1.91 -20.51 -0.47
N MET A 66 -2.40 -20.73 -1.70
CA MET A 66 -3.83 -20.79 -1.98
C MET A 66 -4.55 -22.00 -1.36
N ALA A 67 -3.88 -23.15 -1.25
CA ALA A 67 -4.47 -24.30 -0.54
C ALA A 67 -4.67 -24.02 0.96
N GLN A 68 -3.78 -23.23 1.58
CA GLN A 68 -3.86 -22.85 2.99
C GLN A 68 -4.82 -21.69 3.25
N PHE A 69 -4.70 -20.60 2.48
CA PHE A 69 -5.41 -19.33 2.72
C PHE A 69 -6.62 -19.11 1.82
N GLY A 70 -6.84 -19.93 0.79
CA GLY A 70 -8.03 -19.88 -0.06
C GLY A 70 -9.36 -19.86 0.74
N PRO A 71 -9.52 -20.67 1.80
CA PRO A 71 -10.71 -20.64 2.65
C PRO A 71 -10.93 -19.30 3.37
N THR A 72 -9.86 -18.55 3.68
CA THR A 72 -9.97 -17.27 4.41
C THR A 72 -10.39 -16.12 3.51
N LEU A 73 -10.29 -16.24 2.18
CA LEU A 73 -10.72 -15.20 1.23
C LEU A 73 -12.21 -14.86 1.33
N LYS A 74 -13.02 -15.75 1.92
CA LYS A 74 -14.46 -15.52 2.14
C LYS A 74 -14.76 -14.84 3.47
N GLN A 75 -13.76 -14.63 4.32
CA GLN A 75 -13.95 -13.97 5.60
C GLN A 75 -14.09 -12.45 5.36
N PRO A 76 -15.03 -11.77 6.03
CA PRO A 76 -15.27 -10.35 5.85
C PRO A 76 -14.25 -9.51 6.65
N TRP A 77 -12.96 -9.73 6.43
CA TRP A 77 -11.90 -9.03 7.17
C TRP A 77 -11.68 -7.60 6.69
N THR A 78 -12.00 -7.30 5.44
CA THR A 78 -11.77 -5.99 4.82
C THR A 78 -13.01 -5.53 4.06
N ARG A 79 -13.23 -4.23 4.00
CA ARG A 79 -14.38 -3.58 3.38
C ARG A 79 -13.93 -2.76 2.18
N LEU A 80 -14.42 -3.12 1.00
CA LEU A 80 -14.09 -2.46 -0.27
C LEU A 80 -15.06 -1.35 -0.67
N GLU A 81 -16.21 -1.26 -0.02
CA GLU A 81 -17.12 -0.11 -0.15
C GLU A 81 -16.70 0.94 0.88
N ALA A 82 -16.63 2.21 0.51
CA ALA A 82 -16.25 3.27 1.46
C ALA A 82 -17.35 3.48 2.52
N PRO A 83 -17.01 3.87 3.76
CA PRO A 83 -18.02 4.35 4.70
C PRO A 83 -18.62 5.67 4.19
N GLU A 84 -19.78 6.05 4.73
CA GLU A 84 -20.31 7.40 4.53
C GLU A 84 -19.33 8.43 5.10
N LEU A 85 -19.00 9.45 4.30
CA LEU A 85 -18.16 10.55 4.75
C LEU A 85 -18.99 11.50 5.61
N THR A 86 -19.00 11.25 6.91
CA THR A 86 -19.61 12.13 7.91
C THR A 86 -18.65 13.26 8.31
N ASP A 87 -19.19 14.35 8.87
CA ASP A 87 -18.36 15.44 9.41
C ASP A 87 -17.41 14.94 10.52
N ASP A 88 -17.86 13.98 11.33
CA ASP A 88 -17.04 13.36 12.38
C ASP A 88 -15.87 12.57 11.80
N LEU A 89 -16.12 11.74 10.77
CA LEU A 89 -15.05 11.00 10.10
C LEU A 89 -14.06 11.96 9.43
N ALA A 90 -14.54 13.01 8.77
CA ALA A 90 -13.70 14.02 8.16
C ALA A 90 -12.79 14.70 9.21
N GLU A 91 -13.34 15.07 10.37
CA GLU A 91 -12.59 15.67 11.48
C GLU A 91 -11.57 14.70 12.09
N LYS A 92 -11.93 13.42 12.27
CA LYS A 92 -10.99 12.39 12.76
C LYS A 92 -9.78 12.23 11.84
N LEU A 93 -10.01 12.22 10.53
CA LEU A 93 -8.93 12.11 9.54
C LEU A 93 -8.07 13.38 9.51
N ALA A 94 -8.70 14.56 9.53
CA ALA A 94 -7.98 15.84 9.53
C ALA A 94 -7.12 15.98 10.80
N SER A 95 -7.73 15.89 11.97
CA SER A 95 -7.04 16.03 13.26
C SER A 95 -5.97 14.94 13.47
N GLY A 96 -6.22 13.70 13.03
CA GLY A 96 -5.25 12.61 13.10
C GLY A 96 -4.01 12.87 12.23
N THR A 97 -4.21 13.30 10.99
CA THR A 97 -3.09 13.61 10.08
C THR A 97 -2.32 14.88 10.49
N GLU A 98 -3.00 15.88 11.06
CA GLU A 98 -2.34 17.06 11.65
C GLU A 98 -1.44 16.69 12.83
N GLN A 99 -1.91 15.81 13.72
CA GLN A 99 -1.09 15.28 14.84
C GLN A 99 0.13 14.51 14.31
N GLN A 100 -0.07 13.66 13.32
CA GLN A 100 1.00 12.88 12.67
C GLN A 100 2.02 13.76 11.92
N ALA A 101 1.58 14.90 11.37
CA ALA A 101 2.48 15.89 10.77
C ALA A 101 3.44 16.50 11.81
N ARG A 102 3.06 16.50 13.10
CA ARG A 102 3.88 17.01 14.22
C ARG A 102 4.36 18.45 14.00
N GLY A 103 3.48 19.29 13.46
CA GLY A 103 3.76 20.69 13.16
C GLY A 103 4.68 20.93 11.96
N ARG A 104 5.09 19.90 11.24
CA ARG A 104 5.86 20.04 9.99
C ARG A 104 4.96 20.58 8.88
N SER A 105 5.49 21.52 8.11
CA SER A 105 4.85 21.99 6.89
C SER A 105 4.83 20.90 5.81
N VAL A 106 3.88 21.00 4.88
CA VAL A 106 3.81 20.11 3.70
C VAL A 106 5.17 20.08 2.97
N LYS A 107 5.82 21.23 2.82
CA LYS A 107 7.13 21.32 2.15
C LYS A 107 8.25 20.55 2.86
N GLU A 108 8.23 20.49 4.19
CA GLU A 108 9.18 19.68 4.96
C GLU A 108 8.90 18.19 4.81
N LEU A 109 7.62 17.79 4.77
CA LEU A 109 7.21 16.42 4.52
C LEU A 109 7.55 15.97 3.10
N GLU A 110 7.35 16.83 2.10
CA GLU A 110 7.74 16.59 0.71
C GLU A 110 9.26 16.38 0.59
N ARG A 111 10.06 17.25 1.22
CA ARG A 111 11.51 17.08 1.22
C ARG A 111 11.93 15.76 1.85
N LEU A 112 11.36 15.42 3.01
CA LEU A 112 11.61 14.13 3.66
C LEU A 112 11.23 12.95 2.76
N ARG A 113 10.06 13.00 2.11
CA ARG A 113 9.60 11.98 1.16
C ARG A 113 10.61 11.82 0.03
N ASP A 114 10.99 12.92 -0.62
CA ASP A 114 11.85 12.90 -1.80
C ASP A 114 13.25 12.38 -1.46
N ASP A 115 13.84 12.82 -0.33
CA ASP A 115 15.14 12.32 0.15
C ASP A 115 15.09 10.81 0.46
N CYS A 116 14.00 10.34 1.08
CA CYS A 116 13.77 8.91 1.34
C CYS A 116 13.63 8.11 0.04
N LEU A 117 12.86 8.63 -0.94
CA LEU A 117 12.66 7.96 -2.23
C LEU A 117 13.96 7.81 -2.99
N VAL A 118 14.79 8.86 -3.05
CA VAL A 118 16.13 8.78 -3.67
C VAL A 118 16.96 7.68 -2.99
N SER A 119 17.00 7.68 -1.66
CA SER A 119 17.76 6.69 -0.88
C SER A 119 17.29 5.24 -1.14
N ILE A 120 15.97 5.03 -1.23
CA ILE A 120 15.38 3.73 -1.56
C ILE A 120 15.78 3.33 -2.99
N MET A 121 15.61 4.21 -3.98
CA MET A 121 15.95 3.93 -5.37
C MET A 121 17.42 3.55 -5.54
N GLU A 122 18.33 4.25 -4.85
CA GLU A 122 19.76 3.92 -4.85
C GLU A 122 20.07 2.58 -4.18
N ALA A 123 19.40 2.28 -3.06
CA ALA A 123 19.51 0.97 -2.41
C ALA A 123 19.05 -0.17 -3.33
N LEU A 124 17.88 -0.02 -3.97
CA LEU A 124 17.33 -1.03 -4.87
C LEU A 124 18.19 -1.23 -6.12
N ARG A 125 18.73 -0.14 -6.69
CA ARG A 125 19.66 -0.21 -7.83
C ARG A 125 20.90 -1.04 -7.53
N ARG A 126 21.45 -0.94 -6.30
CA ARG A 126 22.60 -1.79 -5.88
C ARG A 126 22.29 -3.28 -5.88
N HIS A 127 21.03 -3.66 -5.80
CA HIS A 127 20.57 -5.05 -5.86
C HIS A 127 19.99 -5.44 -7.24
N GLY A 128 20.09 -4.58 -8.25
CA GLY A 128 19.53 -4.81 -9.58
C GLY A 128 18.00 -4.82 -9.62
N VAL A 129 17.36 -4.16 -8.65
CA VAL A 129 15.91 -4.00 -8.55
C VAL A 129 15.51 -2.61 -9.07
N GLY A 130 14.42 -2.53 -9.82
CA GLY A 130 13.87 -1.25 -10.31
C GLY A 130 14.50 -0.75 -11.61
N GLU A 131 15.47 -1.46 -12.17
CA GLU A 131 15.81 -1.33 -13.58
C GLU A 131 14.68 -1.97 -14.38
N ALA A 132 13.98 -1.19 -15.20
CA ALA A 132 13.10 -1.76 -16.21
C ALA A 132 13.94 -2.75 -17.02
N ARG A 133 13.72 -4.05 -16.83
CA ARG A 133 14.16 -5.02 -17.83
C ARG A 133 13.37 -4.63 -19.06
N ALA A 134 14.06 -4.05 -20.04
CA ALA A 134 13.55 -3.96 -21.39
C ALA A 134 13.43 -5.40 -21.90
N ASP A 135 12.35 -6.08 -21.51
CA ASP A 135 11.96 -7.32 -22.15
C ASP A 135 11.35 -6.92 -23.50
N PRO A 136 11.91 -7.34 -24.65
CA PRO A 136 11.45 -6.91 -25.96
C PRO A 136 10.02 -7.35 -26.34
N GLY A 137 9.22 -7.90 -25.41
CA GLY A 137 7.95 -8.56 -25.68
C GLY A 137 6.73 -8.17 -24.84
N GLU A 138 6.83 -7.34 -23.79
CA GLU A 138 5.68 -7.05 -22.91
C GLU A 138 5.13 -5.62 -23.06
N GLN A 139 4.06 -5.47 -23.84
CA GLN A 139 3.31 -4.21 -24.03
C GLN A 139 2.34 -3.85 -22.87
N HIS A 140 2.58 -4.29 -21.64
CA HIS A 140 1.60 -4.11 -20.55
C HIS A 140 1.97 -3.11 -19.44
N LEU A 141 3.11 -2.42 -19.53
CA LEU A 141 3.49 -1.43 -18.52
C LEU A 141 2.85 -0.04 -18.66
N GLU A 142 2.15 0.27 -19.76
CA GLU A 142 1.52 1.59 -19.94
C GLU A 142 0.33 1.88 -19.00
N ALA A 143 -0.14 0.90 -18.21
CA ALA A 143 -1.25 1.07 -17.26
C ALA A 143 -0.82 1.17 -15.78
N ALA A 144 0.49 1.30 -15.52
CA ALA A 144 1.06 1.19 -14.17
C ALA A 144 1.17 2.51 -13.39
N THR A 145 0.82 3.65 -13.98
CA THR A 145 0.84 4.97 -13.33
C THR A 145 -0.37 5.79 -13.72
#